data_AF-A0A6B0Z1L3-F1
#
_entry.id   AF-A0A6B0Z1L3-F1
#
_cell.length_a   1.000
_cell.length_b   1.000
_cell.length_c   1.000
_cell.angle_alpha   90.00
_cell.angle_beta   90.00
_cell.angle_gamma   90.00
#
_symmetry.space_group_name_H-M   'P 1'
#
loop_
_entity.id
_entity.type
_entity.pdbx_description
1 polymer ?
#
loop_
_entity_poly.entity_id
_entity_poly.type
_entity_poly.pdbx_seq_one_letter_code
_entity_poly.pdbx_strand_id
1 'polypeptide(L)'
;RLLNGTERVGLSAVVVSGFVRIITNRSALANPLMPTVAVDVVKEWFEHPHVVPVNPGPLHLGLFRQNLEAAGVGGNLVTDAHIAAIAMEHQAEVHSNDSDFARFPGLRWRNPIRAP
;
A
#
# COMPACT_ATOMS: atom_id res chain seq x y z
N ARG A 1 -6.35 10.72 -9.41
CA ARG A 1 -5.45 11.25 -10.47
C ARG A 1 -4.49 10.17 -10.99
N LEU A 2 -4.00 9.22 -10.18
CA LEU A 2 -3.07 8.17 -10.66
C LEU A 2 -3.76 6.99 -11.36
N LEU A 3 -4.82 6.42 -10.78
CA LEU A 3 -5.59 5.34 -11.43
C LEU A 3 -6.30 5.74 -12.73
N ASN A 4 -6.44 7.05 -12.96
CA ASN A 4 -7.00 7.61 -14.20
C ASN A 4 -5.92 8.26 -15.07
N GLY A 5 -4.64 8.06 -14.74
CA GLY A 5 -3.48 8.64 -15.42
C GLY A 5 -2.77 7.63 -16.32
N THR A 6 -1.55 7.96 -16.72
CA THR A 6 -0.68 7.10 -17.55
C THR A 6 0.53 6.56 -16.79
N GLU A 7 0.71 6.98 -15.54
CA GLU A 7 1.81 6.52 -14.69
C GLU A 7 1.55 5.10 -14.19
N ARG A 8 2.58 4.28 -14.12
CA ARG A 8 2.43 2.88 -13.66
C ARG A 8 2.10 2.87 -12.17
N VAL A 9 1.02 2.18 -11.81
CA VAL A 9 0.57 2.01 -10.42
C VAL A 9 0.80 0.58 -9.99
N GLY A 10 1.58 0.40 -8.93
CA GLY A 10 1.82 -0.90 -8.33
C GLY A 10 0.83 -1.19 -7.19
N LEU A 11 0.16 -2.33 -7.23
CA LEU A 11 -0.68 -2.82 -6.14
C LEU A 11 -0.11 -4.13 -5.60
N SER A 12 0.27 -4.15 -4.33
CA SER A 12 0.72 -5.37 -3.65
C SER A 12 -0.45 -6.09 -2.97
N ALA A 13 -0.27 -7.39 -2.71
CA ALA A 13 -1.28 -8.19 -2.04
C ALA A 13 -1.67 -7.61 -0.67
N VAL A 14 -0.71 -7.05 0.09
CA VAL A 14 -1.00 -6.41 1.38
C VAL A 14 -1.86 -5.16 1.25
N VAL A 15 -1.67 -4.35 0.20
CA VAL A 15 -2.51 -3.17 -0.06
C VAL A 15 -3.91 -3.60 -0.45
N VAL A 16 -4.03 -4.60 -1.35
CA VAL A 16 -5.31 -5.19 -1.74
C VAL A 16 -6.06 -5.76 -0.53
N SER A 17 -5.38 -6.56 0.31
CA SER A 17 -5.97 -7.12 1.53
C SER A 17 -6.37 -6.02 2.52
N GLY A 18 -5.57 -4.96 2.64
CA GLY A 18 -5.89 -3.80 3.48
C GLY A 18 -7.17 -3.11 3.04
N PHE A 19 -7.35 -2.87 1.74
CA PHE A 19 -8.58 -2.32 1.17
C PHE A 19 -9.79 -3.21 1.48
N VAL A 20 -9.72 -4.50 1.12
CA VAL A 20 -10.82 -5.44 1.35
C VAL A 20 -11.19 -5.48 2.83
N ARG A 21 -10.20 -5.60 3.73
CA ARG A 21 -10.41 -5.60 5.18
C ARG A 21 -11.17 -4.37 5.66
N ILE A 22 -10.84 -3.19 5.16
CA ILE A 22 -11.46 -1.93 5.59
C ILE A 22 -12.88 -1.82 5.04
N ILE A 23 -13.07 -2.03 3.73
CA ILE A 23 -14.35 -1.78 3.06
C ILE A 23 -15.45 -2.79 3.44
N THR A 24 -15.06 -3.93 4.01
CA THR A 24 -15.99 -4.96 4.52
C THR A 24 -16.20 -4.88 6.03
N ASN A 25 -15.56 -3.95 6.74
CA ASN A 25 -15.60 -3.92 8.20
C ASN A 25 -16.85 -3.19 8.75
N ARG A 26 -17.75 -3.95 9.39
CA ARG A 26 -18.98 -3.43 10.03
C ARG A 26 -18.73 -2.47 11.20
N SER A 27 -17.59 -2.55 11.88
CA SER A 27 -17.27 -1.60 12.95
C SER A 27 -16.72 -0.27 12.43
N ALA A 28 -16.23 -0.25 11.19
CA ALA A 28 -15.64 0.94 10.58
C ALA A 28 -16.61 1.66 9.61
N LEU A 29 -17.60 0.95 9.06
CA LEU A 29 -18.50 1.47 8.02
C LEU A 29 -19.96 1.15 8.37
N ALA A 30 -20.83 2.15 8.17
CA ALA A 30 -22.27 1.98 8.37
C ALA A 30 -22.88 0.94 7.41
N ASN A 31 -22.41 0.92 6.16
CA ASN A 31 -22.85 0.00 5.11
C ASN A 31 -21.63 -0.64 4.42
N PRO A 32 -21.00 -1.66 5.03
CA PRO A 32 -19.85 -2.32 4.43
C PRO A 32 -20.25 -3.18 3.24
N LEU A 33 -19.32 -3.31 2.28
CA LEU A 33 -19.51 -4.20 1.13
C LEU A 33 -19.43 -5.68 1.55
N MET A 34 -19.99 -6.55 0.72
CA MET A 34 -19.68 -7.98 0.79
C MET A 34 -18.23 -8.21 0.34
N PRO A 35 -17.49 -9.15 0.97
CA PRO A 35 -16.10 -9.43 0.60
C PRO A 35 -15.90 -9.75 -0.89
N THR A 36 -16.83 -10.48 -1.50
CA THR A 36 -16.77 -10.79 -2.93
C THR A 36 -16.90 -9.54 -3.80
N VAL A 37 -17.82 -8.64 -3.45
CA VAL A 37 -17.99 -7.34 -4.15
C VAL A 37 -16.75 -6.48 -3.99
N ALA A 38 -16.13 -6.45 -2.81
CA ALA A 38 -14.88 -5.73 -2.60
C ALA A 38 -13.73 -6.27 -3.47
N VAL A 39 -13.67 -7.59 -3.67
CA VAL A 39 -12.70 -8.23 -4.58
C VAL A 39 -12.99 -7.88 -6.03
N ASP A 40 -14.26 -7.81 -6.44
CA ASP A 40 -14.63 -7.40 -7.81
C ASP A 40 -14.19 -5.96 -8.10
N VAL A 41 -14.33 -5.03 -7.15
CA VAL A 41 -13.78 -3.67 -7.27
C VAL A 41 -12.26 -3.68 -7.50
N VAL A 42 -11.52 -4.53 -6.78
CA VAL A 42 -10.07 -4.65 -6.98
C VAL A 42 -9.75 -5.22 -8.36
N LYS A 43 -10.55 -6.17 -8.86
CA LYS A 43 -10.39 -6.72 -10.22
C LYS A 43 -10.55 -5.63 -11.27
N GLU A 44 -11.56 -4.76 -11.14
CA GLU A 44 -11.75 -3.60 -12.02
C GLU A 44 -10.53 -2.69 -12.05
N TRP A 45 -9.83 -2.48 -10.92
CA TRP A 45 -8.58 -1.70 -10.92
C TRP A 45 -7.49 -2.35 -11.75
N PHE A 46 -7.35 -3.67 -11.70
CA PHE A 46 -6.37 -4.42 -12.50
C PHE A 46 -6.73 -4.53 -13.98
N GLU A 47 -7.97 -4.18 -14.38
CA GLU A 47 -8.33 -4.07 -15.80
C GLU A 47 -7.67 -2.85 -16.47
N HIS A 48 -7.20 -1.87 -15.69
CA HIS A 48 -6.43 -0.76 -16.22
C HIS A 48 -5.01 -1.20 -16.61
N PRO A 49 -4.54 -0.93 -17.85
CA PRO A 49 -3.27 -1.45 -18.36
C PRO A 49 -2.03 -0.90 -17.65
N HIS A 50 -2.16 0.20 -16.91
CA HIS A 50 -1.08 0.80 -16.14
C HIS A 50 -1.06 0.34 -14.67
N VAL A 51 -2.04 -0.43 -14.22
CA VAL A 51 -2.10 -1.00 -12.87
C VAL A 51 -1.52 -2.41 -12.92
N VAL A 52 -0.48 -2.67 -12.12
CA VAL A 52 0.24 -3.94 -12.13
C VAL A 52 0.38 -4.53 -10.73
N PRO A 53 0.35 -5.85 -10.57
CA PRO A 53 0.67 -6.47 -9.30
C PRO A 53 2.15 -6.25 -8.96
N VAL A 54 2.45 -5.92 -7.71
CA VAL A 54 3.83 -5.79 -7.21
C VAL A 54 4.04 -6.74 -6.05
N ASN A 55 5.04 -7.61 -6.19
CA ASN A 55 5.37 -8.62 -5.19
C ASN A 55 6.73 -8.32 -4.55
N PRO A 56 6.92 -8.72 -3.28
CA PRO A 56 8.25 -8.78 -2.68
C PRO A 56 9.23 -9.56 -3.56
N GLY A 57 10.41 -9.00 -3.76
CA GLY A 57 11.57 -9.63 -4.37
C GLY A 57 12.57 -10.15 -3.33
N PRO A 58 13.80 -10.50 -3.76
CA PRO A 58 14.81 -11.09 -2.88
C PRO A 58 15.38 -10.17 -1.80
N LEU A 59 15.38 -8.85 -2.02
CA LEU A 59 15.90 -7.85 -1.08
C LEU A 59 14.89 -7.47 0.00
N HIS A 60 13.62 -7.81 -0.21
CA HIS A 60 12.51 -7.45 0.65
C HIS A 60 12.77 -7.67 2.14
N LEU A 61 13.21 -8.87 2.56
CA LEU A 61 13.40 -9.18 3.98
C LEU A 61 14.51 -8.31 4.62
N GLY A 62 15.54 -7.97 3.85
CA GLY A 62 16.59 -7.06 4.30
C GLY A 62 16.07 -5.64 4.54
N LEU A 63 15.34 -5.10 3.57
CA LEU A 63 14.71 -3.78 3.65
C LEU A 63 13.65 -3.73 4.76
N PHE A 64 12.86 -4.78 4.90
CA PHE A 64 11.83 -4.90 5.93
C PHE A 64 12.42 -4.87 7.33
N ARG A 65 13.51 -5.63 7.58
CA ARG A 65 14.24 -5.57 8.85
C ARG A 65 14.75 -4.17 9.13
N GLN A 66 15.40 -3.52 8.15
CA GLN A 66 15.92 -2.16 8.30
C GLN A 66 14.81 -1.15 8.65
N ASN A 67 13.65 -1.25 8.00
CA ASN A 67 12.50 -0.40 8.27
C ASN A 67 11.96 -0.59 9.70
N LEU A 68 11.86 -1.83 10.18
CA LEU A 68 11.44 -2.12 11.54
C LEU A 68 12.45 -1.62 12.59
N GLU A 69 13.75 -1.78 12.32
CA GLU A 69 14.81 -1.25 13.18
C GLU A 69 14.76 0.27 13.28
N ALA A 70 14.54 0.96 12.16
CA ALA A 70 14.41 2.41 12.13
C ALA A 70 13.13 2.90 12.84
N ALA A 71 12.02 2.17 12.72
CA ALA A 71 10.77 2.52 13.38
C ALA A 71 10.82 2.31 14.90
N GLY A 72 11.66 1.39 15.40
CA GLY A 72 11.90 1.16 16.83
C GLY A 72 10.74 0.53 17.60
N VAL A 73 9.58 0.32 16.97
CA VAL A 73 8.39 -0.30 17.55
C VAL A 73 7.71 -1.25 16.57
N GLY A 74 7.22 -2.38 17.09
CA GLY A 74 6.34 -3.31 16.35
C GLY A 74 4.86 -3.01 16.55
N GLY A 75 3.98 -3.75 15.87
CA GLY A 75 2.52 -3.58 15.93
C GLY A 75 1.95 -3.04 14.63
N ASN A 76 1.20 -1.94 14.70
CA ASN A 76 0.52 -1.38 13.52
C ASN A 76 1.49 -1.03 12.38
N LEU A 77 2.71 -0.62 12.71
CA LEU A 77 3.76 -0.27 11.73
C LEU A 77 4.31 -1.46 10.94
N VAL A 78 4.04 -2.71 11.34
CA VAL A 78 4.54 -3.90 10.62
C VAL A 78 3.99 -3.95 9.20
N THR A 79 2.74 -3.57 9.00
CA THR A 79 2.13 -3.52 7.67
C THR A 79 2.74 -2.42 6.83
N ASP A 80 2.96 -1.24 7.41
CA ASP A 80 3.55 -0.11 6.69
C ASP A 80 5.02 -0.35 6.35
N ALA A 81 5.79 -0.97 7.26
CA ALA A 81 7.16 -1.38 7.00
C ALA A 81 7.25 -2.40 5.84
N HIS A 82 6.25 -3.29 5.73
CA HIS A 82 6.15 -4.24 4.62
C HIS A 82 5.88 -3.53 3.28
N ILE A 83 4.93 -2.59 3.27
CA ILE A 83 4.65 -1.75 2.10
C ILE A 83 5.88 -0.92 1.70
N ALA A 84 6.55 -0.30 2.68
CA ALA A 84 7.76 0.49 2.47
C ALA A 84 8.89 -0.35 1.88
N ALA A 85 9.10 -1.57 2.38
CA ALA A 85 10.13 -2.47 1.86
C ALA A 85 9.88 -2.87 0.41
N ILE A 86 8.62 -3.19 0.05
CA ILE A 86 8.23 -3.44 -1.35
C ILE A 86 8.51 -2.19 -2.21
N ALA A 87 8.08 -1.01 -1.76
CA ALA A 87 8.28 0.21 -2.52
C ALA A 87 9.76 0.53 -2.74
N MET A 88 10.59 0.42 -1.71
CA MET A 88 12.04 0.64 -1.81
C MET A 88 12.70 -0.34 -2.77
N GLU A 89 12.36 -1.63 -2.69
CA GLU A 89 12.92 -2.68 -3.55
C GLU A 89 12.64 -2.42 -5.03
N HIS A 90 11.43 -1.97 -5.34
CA HIS A 90 11.02 -1.63 -6.71
C HIS A 90 11.36 -0.19 -7.10
N GLN A 91 12.10 0.54 -6.26
CA GLN A 91 12.40 1.97 -6.43
C GLN A 91 11.15 2.77 -6.78
N ALA A 92 10.05 2.53 -6.06
CA ALA A 92 8.74 3.17 -6.24
C ALA A 92 8.51 4.27 -5.19
N GLU A 93 7.48 5.10 -5.41
CA GLU A 93 6.96 6.07 -4.44
C GLU A 93 5.67 5.51 -3.81
N VAL A 94 5.56 5.59 -2.48
CA VAL A 94 4.31 5.26 -1.77
C VAL A 94 3.37 6.46 -1.81
N HIS A 95 2.14 6.23 -2.27
CA HIS A 95 1.06 7.20 -2.17
C HIS A 95 0.14 6.86 -1.00
N SER A 96 0.23 7.61 0.09
CA SER A 96 -0.60 7.39 1.27
C SER A 96 -0.84 8.71 2.03
N ASN A 97 -1.99 8.85 2.68
CA ASN A 97 -2.22 9.94 3.63
C ASN A 97 -1.63 9.67 5.02
N ASP A 98 -1.12 8.46 5.27
CA ASP A 98 -0.55 8.09 6.55
C ASP A 98 0.87 8.65 6.72
N SER A 99 1.06 9.49 7.74
CA SER A 99 2.36 10.10 8.05
C SER A 99 3.37 9.13 8.65
N ASP A 100 2.95 7.94 9.10
CA ASP A 100 3.88 6.97 9.66
C ASP A 100 4.90 6.45 8.63
N PHE A 101 4.62 6.58 7.32
CA PHE A 101 5.61 6.31 6.28
C PHE A 101 6.85 7.21 6.35
N ALA A 102 6.77 8.39 6.98
CA ALA A 102 7.92 9.27 7.19
C ALA A 102 8.97 8.68 8.15
N ARG A 103 8.63 7.59 8.87
CA ARG A 103 9.53 6.89 9.79
C ARG A 103 10.53 5.97 9.09
N PHE A 104 10.36 5.68 7.79
CA PHE A 104 11.20 4.73 7.06
C PHE A 104 12.26 5.46 6.22
N PRO A 105 13.54 5.46 6.66
CA PRO A 105 14.59 6.22 5.98
C PRO A 105 14.80 5.72 4.54
N GLY A 106 14.93 6.65 3.59
CA GLY A 106 15.14 6.32 2.18
C GLY A 106 13.85 6.00 1.40
N LEU A 107 12.69 5.99 2.06
CA LEU A 107 11.40 5.81 1.38
C LEU A 107 11.01 7.10 0.66
N ARG A 108 10.60 7.00 -0.61
CA ARG A 108 9.85 8.08 -1.26
C ARG A 108 8.37 7.91 -0.93
N TRP A 109 7.78 8.92 -0.31
CA TRP A 109 6.39 8.92 0.09
C TRP A 109 5.75 10.27 -0.23
N ARG A 110 4.53 10.22 -0.77
CA ARG A 110 3.72 11.40 -1.08
C ARG A 110 2.31 11.22 -0.56
N ASN A 111 1.78 12.29 0.02
CA ASN A 111 0.38 12.39 0.36
C ASN A 111 -0.44 12.91 -0.82
N PRO A 112 -1.31 12.09 -1.45
CA PRO A 112 -2.04 12.48 -2.66
C PRO A 112 -3.22 13.43 -2.41
N ILE A 113 -3.63 13.63 -1.15
CA ILE A 113 -4.76 14.52 -0.81
C ILE A 113 -4.32 15.90 -0.32
N ARG A 114 -3.03 16.12 -0.08
CA ARG A 114 -2.48 17.45 0.15
C ARG A 114 -2.24 18.12 -1.20
N ALA A 115 -2.58 19.41 -1.32
CA ALA A 115 -2.21 20.21 -2.48
C ALA A 115 -0.68 20.14 -2.69
N PRO A 116 -0.20 20.13 -3.95
CA PRO A 116 1.23 20.13 -4.24
C PRO A 116 1.96 21.31 -3.63
#